data_AF-A0A352Q2D3-F1
#
_entry.id   AF-A0A352Q2D3-F1
#
_cell.length_a   1.000
_cell.length_b   1.000
_cell.length_c   1.000
_cell.angle_alpha   90.00
_cell.angle_beta   90.00
_cell.angle_gamma   90.00
#
_symmetry.space_group_name_H-M   'P 1'
#
loop_
_entity.id
_entity.type
_entity.pdbx_description
1 polymer ?
#
loop_
_entity_poly.entity_id
_entity_poly.type
_entity_poly.pdbx_seq_one_letter_code
_entity_poly.pdbx_strand_id
1 'polypeptide(L)'
;MAFLEEGISEQFAFGSSVVERYAVDITQTKDGSEYRRLLHPYPSLIIEAGFNNRTETFLYANIVDMYQRSGGLFGGFRWKNPNDYTTNGRKTAPTYNDQACVASGSDYQIVKWYGTEGGSDATRRLIKKPVAGSVVVGIRDDFGSPTQITNSVSPQRWVVDTTTGLITFKANNQKTITNITQATEAVITVGAGHGYIAGDYVHISGVSGMTEINGQRATIQSVGGSTITVDINSSGYTAFSTASPNLAVANAAPQSTETVTAGCEFDIPVRFDTE
;
A
#
# COMPACT_ATOMS: atom_id res chain seq x y z
N MET A 1 -13.21 16.44 -21.72
CA MET A 1 -12.63 15.54 -20.70
C MET A 1 -11.15 15.88 -20.58
N ALA A 2 -10.61 16.04 -19.37
CA ALA A 2 -9.22 16.50 -19.15
C ALA A 2 -8.20 15.35 -19.00
N PHE A 3 -8.64 14.08 -18.87
CA PHE A 3 -7.75 12.92 -18.72
C PHE A 3 -8.35 11.70 -19.42
N LEU A 4 -7.54 10.98 -20.21
CA LEU A 4 -7.91 9.74 -20.89
C LEU A 4 -7.52 8.55 -20.00
N GLU A 5 -8.44 7.60 -19.81
CA GLU A 5 -8.19 6.39 -18.99
C GLU A 5 -7.48 5.27 -19.75
N GLU A 6 -6.97 5.57 -20.95
CA GLU A 6 -6.13 4.66 -21.71
C GLU A 6 -4.65 4.86 -21.38
N GLY A 7 -3.87 3.79 -21.58
CA GLY A 7 -2.45 3.80 -21.38
C GLY A 7 -1.70 3.59 -22.69
N ILE A 8 -0.59 4.30 -22.88
CA ILE A 8 0.35 3.95 -23.93
C ILE A 8 1.37 2.97 -23.35
N SER A 9 1.21 1.70 -23.71
CA SER A 9 2.08 0.63 -23.26
C SER A 9 2.33 -0.28 -24.44
N GLU A 10 3.30 0.05 -25.29
CA GLU A 10 3.92 -0.93 -26.18
C GLU A 10 5.15 -0.36 -26.92
N GLN A 11 6.24 -1.12 -26.86
CA GLN A 11 7.43 -1.06 -27.71
C GLN A 11 8.12 0.30 -27.87
N PHE A 12 8.52 0.90 -26.75
CA PHE A 12 9.51 1.96 -26.81
C PHE A 12 10.76 1.45 -27.54
N ALA A 13 11.18 2.23 -28.52
CA ALA A 13 12.38 1.94 -29.29
C ALA A 13 13.63 2.12 -28.43
N PHE A 14 14.66 1.36 -28.77
CA PHE A 14 15.99 1.60 -28.25
C PHE A 14 16.39 3.05 -28.56
N GLY A 15 16.84 3.78 -27.52
CA GLY A 15 17.09 5.23 -27.60
C GLY A 15 15.98 6.11 -27.01
N SER A 16 14.85 5.54 -26.59
CA SER A 16 13.87 6.28 -25.77
C SER A 16 14.48 6.63 -24.41
N SER A 17 14.24 7.85 -23.92
CA SER A 17 14.84 8.35 -22.68
C SER A 17 13.77 8.78 -21.68
N VAL A 18 14.06 8.62 -20.40
CA VAL A 18 13.21 9.08 -19.29
C VAL A 18 14.11 9.84 -18.34
N VAL A 19 13.81 11.13 -18.15
CA VAL A 19 14.60 12.02 -17.30
C VAL A 19 13.71 12.54 -16.18
N GLU A 20 14.14 12.32 -14.94
CA GLU A 20 13.50 12.87 -13.75
C GLU A 20 14.16 14.20 -13.39
N ARG A 21 13.35 15.24 -13.15
CA ARG A 21 13.80 16.55 -12.70
C ARG A 21 12.97 17.02 -11.52
N TYR A 22 13.57 17.87 -10.70
CA TYR A 22 12.84 18.62 -9.68
C TYR A 22 12.78 20.08 -10.11
N ALA A 23 11.62 20.69 -9.93
CA ALA A 23 11.47 22.12 -10.14
C ALA A 23 12.10 22.87 -8.95
N VAL A 24 13.34 23.33 -9.14
CA VAL A 24 14.12 24.06 -8.13
C VAL A 24 14.37 25.46 -8.66
N ASP A 25 13.98 26.46 -7.87
CA ASP A 25 14.31 27.86 -8.10
C ASP A 25 15.62 28.18 -7.36
N ILE A 26 16.60 28.71 -8.08
CA ILE A 26 17.96 28.94 -7.61
C ILE A 26 18.25 30.44 -7.73
N THR A 27 18.47 31.09 -6.59
CA THR A 27 18.91 32.49 -6.52
C THR A 27 20.36 32.52 -6.05
N GLN A 28 21.22 33.24 -6.78
CA GLN A 28 22.64 33.38 -6.45
C GLN A 28 22.94 34.80 -5.95
N THR A 29 23.74 34.89 -4.90
CA THR A 29 24.30 36.16 -4.41
C THR A 29 25.43 36.64 -5.33
N LYS A 30 25.76 37.93 -5.25
CA LYS A 30 26.89 38.49 -5.99
C LYS A 30 28.23 37.83 -5.66
N ASP A 31 28.36 37.27 -4.45
CA ASP A 31 29.55 36.56 -3.97
C ASP A 31 29.55 35.06 -4.34
N GLY A 32 28.55 34.60 -5.09
CA GLY A 32 28.47 33.24 -5.64
C GLY A 32 27.76 32.21 -4.75
N SER A 33 27.35 32.55 -3.53
CA SER A 33 26.54 31.66 -2.67
C SER A 33 25.13 31.47 -3.24
N GLU A 34 24.63 30.24 -3.20
CA GLU A 34 23.32 29.86 -3.74
C GLU A 34 22.27 29.65 -2.64
N TYR A 35 21.07 30.13 -2.90
CA TYR A 35 19.86 29.85 -2.13
C TYR A 35 18.87 29.13 -3.04
N ARG A 36 18.42 27.96 -2.62
CA ARG A 36 17.57 27.08 -3.43
C ARG A 36 16.23 26.86 -2.73
N ARG A 37 15.15 26.88 -3.49
CA ARG A 37 13.83 26.44 -3.01
C ARG A 37 13.20 25.46 -3.99
N LEU A 38 12.63 24.38 -3.46
CA LEU A 38 11.81 23.46 -4.23
C LEU A 38 10.45 24.10 -4.48
N LEU A 39 10.04 24.19 -5.75
CA LEU A 39 8.72 24.72 -6.13
C LEU A 39 7.60 23.71 -5.83
N HIS A 40 7.90 22.42 -5.95
CA HIS A 40 7.02 21.33 -5.53
C HIS A 40 7.83 20.12 -5.08
N PRO A 41 7.27 19.26 -4.19
CA PRO A 41 8.00 18.13 -3.62
C PRO A 41 8.12 16.91 -4.54
N TYR A 42 7.42 16.89 -5.68
CA TYR A 42 7.37 15.73 -6.58
C TYR A 42 8.37 15.85 -7.74
N PRO A 43 8.93 14.74 -8.24
CA PRO A 43 9.69 14.76 -9.48
C PRO A 43 8.76 14.94 -10.70
N SER A 44 9.16 15.78 -11.65
CA SER A 44 8.58 15.85 -12.99
C SER A 44 9.37 14.95 -13.93
N LEU A 45 8.68 14.14 -14.73
CA LEU A 45 9.31 13.28 -15.73
C LEU A 45 9.17 13.90 -17.12
N ILE A 46 10.27 13.95 -17.85
CA ILE A 46 10.31 14.23 -19.28
C ILE A 46 10.63 12.91 -19.98
N ILE A 47 9.83 12.57 -20.99
CA ILE A 47 9.91 11.28 -21.67
C ILE A 47 10.05 11.53 -23.16
N GLU A 48 11.16 11.08 -23.73
CA GLU A 48 11.35 11.01 -25.17
C GLU A 48 10.99 9.61 -25.63
N ALA A 49 9.77 9.48 -26.14
CA ALA A 49 9.21 8.21 -26.57
C ALA A 49 9.49 7.96 -28.07
N GLY A 50 10.46 7.11 -28.38
CA GLY A 50 10.56 6.50 -29.70
C GLY A 50 9.68 5.25 -29.78
N PHE A 51 9.07 4.97 -30.93
CA PHE A 51 8.30 3.72 -31.14
C PHE A 51 9.03 2.80 -32.13
N ASN A 52 9.05 1.50 -31.84
CA ASN A 52 9.61 0.50 -32.76
C ASN A 52 8.73 0.34 -34.01
N ASN A 53 7.41 0.32 -33.83
CA ASN A 53 6.47 0.30 -34.93
C ASN A 53 6.29 1.71 -35.49
N ARG A 54 6.80 1.95 -36.71
CA ARG A 54 6.70 3.23 -37.42
C ARG A 54 5.75 3.17 -38.61
N THR A 55 4.89 2.14 -38.67
CA THR A 55 3.87 2.06 -39.73
C THR A 55 2.87 3.20 -39.59
N GLU A 56 2.44 3.73 -40.73
CA GLU A 56 1.47 4.83 -40.80
C GLU A 56 0.17 4.47 -40.04
N THR A 57 -0.35 3.27 -40.25
CA THR A 57 -1.54 2.76 -39.56
C THR A 57 -1.40 2.80 -38.04
N PHE A 58 -0.25 2.37 -37.50
CA PHE A 58 -0.01 2.39 -36.06
C PHE A 58 0.07 3.81 -35.51
N LEU A 59 0.81 4.69 -36.19
CA LEU A 59 1.00 6.08 -35.76
C LEU A 59 -0.32 6.85 -35.74
N TYR A 60 -1.14 6.74 -36.80
CA TYR A 60 -2.43 7.42 -36.83
C TYR A 60 -3.40 6.86 -35.79
N ALA A 61 -3.49 5.53 -35.67
CA ALA A 61 -4.47 4.90 -34.79
C ALA A 61 -4.16 5.06 -33.29
N ASN A 62 -2.88 5.13 -32.90
CA ASN A 62 -2.51 5.14 -31.48
C ASN A 62 -1.93 6.48 -31.00
N ILE A 63 -1.17 7.18 -31.85
CA ILE A 63 -0.48 8.42 -31.44
C ILE A 63 -1.29 9.64 -31.84
N VAL A 64 -1.58 9.78 -33.14
CA VAL A 64 -2.29 10.96 -33.65
C VAL A 64 -3.72 11.00 -33.14
N ASP A 65 -4.42 9.86 -33.11
CA ASP A 65 -5.76 9.76 -32.53
C ASP A 65 -5.78 10.14 -31.04
N MET A 66 -4.85 9.63 -30.24
CA MET A 66 -4.73 9.99 -28.81
C MET A 66 -4.39 11.48 -28.64
N TYR A 67 -3.53 12.06 -29.48
CA TYR A 67 -3.24 13.50 -29.50
C TYR A 67 -4.49 14.33 -29.82
N GLN A 68 -5.31 13.91 -30.79
CA GLN A 68 -6.55 14.61 -31.12
C GLN A 68 -7.60 14.48 -30.01
N ARG A 69 -7.79 13.28 -29.44
CA ARG A 69 -8.75 13.04 -28.35
C ARG A 69 -8.36 13.72 -27.03
N SER A 70 -7.06 13.89 -26.78
CA SER A 70 -6.55 14.67 -25.65
C SER A 70 -6.66 16.19 -25.86
N GLY A 71 -7.02 16.65 -27.07
CA GLY A 71 -7.06 18.08 -27.39
C GLY A 71 -5.66 18.70 -27.49
N GLY A 72 -4.69 17.93 -27.97
CA GLY A 72 -3.28 18.32 -28.04
C GLY A 72 -2.59 18.23 -26.69
N LEU A 73 -2.11 19.36 -26.18
CA LEU A 73 -1.36 19.45 -24.90
C LEU A 73 -2.26 19.57 -23.66
N PHE A 74 -3.58 19.58 -23.87
CA PHE A 74 -4.56 19.83 -22.80
C PHE A 74 -4.77 18.60 -21.92
N GLY A 75 -5.09 17.46 -22.53
CA GLY A 75 -5.43 16.23 -21.84
C GLY A 75 -4.22 15.36 -21.50
N GLY A 76 -4.26 14.73 -20.33
CA GLY A 76 -3.29 13.69 -19.96
C GLY A 76 -3.80 12.26 -20.22
N PHE A 77 -2.90 11.28 -20.11
CA PHE A 77 -3.18 9.85 -20.23
C PHE A 77 -2.23 9.05 -19.33
N ARG A 78 -2.39 7.73 -19.25
CA ARG A 78 -1.58 6.86 -18.40
C ARG A 78 -0.34 6.35 -19.13
N TRP A 79 0.78 6.23 -18.42
CA TRP A 79 1.98 5.60 -18.94
C TRP A 79 2.58 4.63 -17.93
N LYS A 80 2.80 3.39 -18.38
CA LYS A 80 3.49 2.38 -17.58
C LYS A 80 5.00 2.53 -17.77
N ASN A 81 5.69 3.03 -16.75
CA ASN A 81 7.14 3.19 -16.80
C ASN A 81 7.85 1.83 -16.75
N PRO A 82 8.56 1.37 -17.82
CA PRO A 82 9.21 0.06 -17.82
C PRO A 82 10.28 -0.10 -16.73
N ASN A 83 10.80 1.02 -16.21
CA ASN A 83 11.82 1.05 -15.18
C ASN A 83 11.28 1.29 -13.77
N ASP A 84 10.02 1.72 -13.64
CA ASP A 84 9.42 2.14 -12.37
C ASP A 84 7.89 2.03 -12.38
N TYR A 85 7.35 0.81 -12.48
CA TYR A 85 5.90 0.55 -12.53
C TYR A 85 5.35 -0.17 -11.31
N THR A 86 6.22 -0.59 -10.37
CA THR A 86 5.78 -1.28 -9.15
C THR A 86 6.35 -0.62 -7.90
N THR A 87 5.68 -0.87 -6.78
CA THR A 87 6.17 -0.53 -5.42
C THR A 87 7.28 -1.46 -4.97
N ASN A 88 7.34 -2.70 -5.47
CA ASN A 88 8.38 -3.66 -5.12
C ASN A 88 9.63 -3.50 -6.00
N GLY A 89 10.67 -2.85 -5.48
CA GLY A 89 11.96 -2.78 -6.18
C GLY A 89 11.86 -2.19 -7.59
N ARG A 90 10.84 -1.35 -7.84
CA ARG A 90 10.52 -0.65 -9.09
C ARG A 90 9.98 -1.50 -10.25
N LYS A 91 10.37 -2.77 -10.35
CA LYS A 91 10.04 -3.66 -11.47
C LYS A 91 9.60 -5.07 -11.07
N THR A 92 9.64 -5.40 -9.80
CA THR A 92 9.30 -6.74 -9.31
C THR A 92 7.81 -6.80 -9.01
N ALA A 93 7.23 -8.00 -9.07
CA ALA A 93 5.83 -8.23 -8.72
C ALA A 93 5.51 -7.68 -7.32
N PRO A 94 4.38 -6.97 -7.13
CA PRO A 94 4.01 -6.42 -5.84
C PRO A 94 3.89 -7.48 -4.74
N THR A 95 4.31 -7.13 -3.53
CA THR A 95 4.10 -7.95 -2.33
C THR A 95 3.37 -7.16 -1.25
N TYR A 96 2.82 -7.87 -0.25
CA TYR A 96 2.06 -7.25 0.84
C TYR A 96 2.92 -6.37 1.76
N ASN A 97 4.24 -6.55 1.79
CA ASN A 97 5.17 -5.83 2.66
C ASN A 97 6.00 -4.78 1.91
N ASP A 98 5.59 -4.41 0.69
CA ASP A 98 6.36 -3.54 -0.19
C ASP A 98 6.67 -2.18 0.44
N GLN A 99 5.62 -1.41 0.74
CA GLN A 99 5.74 -0.03 1.16
C GLN A 99 4.76 0.30 2.29
N ALA A 100 5.21 1.02 3.31
CA ALA A 100 4.35 1.54 4.38
C ALA A 100 3.33 2.55 3.82
N CYS A 101 2.04 2.32 4.07
CA CYS A 101 0.98 3.26 3.71
C CYS A 101 0.96 4.46 4.66
N VAL A 102 0.34 5.55 4.22
CA VAL A 102 0.16 6.75 5.03
C VAL A 102 -1.28 6.85 5.48
N ALA A 103 -1.51 6.99 6.78
CA ALA A 103 -2.84 7.19 7.33
C ALA A 103 -3.49 8.48 6.77
N SER A 104 -4.76 8.37 6.37
CA SER A 104 -5.59 9.44 5.82
C SER A 104 -6.98 9.34 6.44
N GLY A 105 -7.13 9.84 7.68
CA GLY A 105 -8.34 9.61 8.47
C GLY A 105 -8.44 8.15 8.90
N SER A 106 -9.53 7.47 8.55
CA SER A 106 -9.73 6.03 8.77
C SER A 106 -9.11 5.13 7.68
N ASP A 107 -8.66 5.72 6.58
CA ASP A 107 -8.15 5.03 5.41
C ASP A 107 -6.62 5.10 5.33
N TYR A 108 -6.04 4.31 4.43
CA TYR A 108 -4.60 4.22 4.23
C TYR A 108 -4.25 4.49 2.77
N GLN A 109 -3.51 5.56 2.52
CA GLN A 109 -3.06 5.95 1.19
C GLN A 109 -1.84 5.12 0.80
N ILE A 110 -1.93 4.45 -0.36
CA ILE A 110 -0.78 3.78 -0.97
C ILE A 110 0.20 4.86 -1.43
N VAL A 111 1.47 4.68 -1.10
CA VAL A 111 2.54 5.60 -1.46
C VAL A 111 3.75 4.85 -2.00
N LYS A 112 4.60 5.60 -2.70
CA LYS A 112 5.95 5.18 -3.04
C LYS A 112 6.93 6.02 -2.23
N TRP A 113 7.75 5.38 -1.40
CA TRP A 113 8.81 6.05 -0.67
C TRP A 113 10.06 6.20 -1.52
N TYR A 114 10.76 7.30 -1.28
CA TYR A 114 12.11 7.56 -1.76
C TYR A 114 12.99 7.79 -0.53
N GLY A 115 13.96 6.89 -0.34
CA GLY A 115 14.72 6.78 0.91
C GLY A 115 14.12 5.72 1.85
N THR A 116 14.61 5.69 3.08
CA THR A 116 14.14 4.75 4.11
C THR A 116 12.76 5.18 4.61
N GLU A 117 11.80 4.24 4.64
CA GLU A 117 10.43 4.49 5.11
C GLU A 117 10.42 5.19 6.49
N GLY A 118 9.67 6.28 6.61
CA GLY A 118 9.57 7.04 7.87
C GLY A 118 10.85 7.78 8.30
N GLY A 119 11.94 7.72 7.52
CA GLY A 119 13.16 8.47 7.78
C GLY A 119 12.97 9.99 7.62
N SER A 120 13.76 10.79 8.34
CA SER A 120 13.69 12.26 8.29
C SER A 120 13.99 12.83 6.90
N ASP A 121 14.84 12.13 6.14
CA ASP A 121 15.27 12.55 4.81
C ASP A 121 14.43 11.90 3.69
N ALA A 122 13.42 11.12 4.06
CA ALA A 122 12.58 10.41 3.12
C ALA A 122 11.48 11.30 2.57
N THR A 123 11.21 11.15 1.27
CA THR A 123 10.05 11.75 0.60
C THR A 123 9.15 10.67 0.03
N ARG A 124 7.92 11.04 -0.34
CA ARG A 124 6.92 10.09 -0.84
C ARG A 124 6.07 10.67 -1.95
N ARG A 125 5.74 9.82 -2.92
CA ARG A 125 4.71 10.07 -3.94
C ARG A 125 3.44 9.32 -3.58
N LEU A 126 2.31 10.01 -3.58
CA LEU A 126 1.02 9.34 -3.43
C LEU A 126 0.71 8.55 -4.71
N ILE A 127 0.37 7.27 -4.57
CA ILE A 127 -0.06 6.45 -5.71
C ILE A 127 -1.56 6.61 -5.85
N LYS A 128 -1.98 7.33 -6.89
CA LYS A 128 -3.37 7.38 -7.34
C LYS A 128 -3.54 6.42 -8.51
N LYS A 129 -4.74 5.88 -8.67
CA LYS A 129 -5.08 4.94 -9.74
C LYS A 129 -4.15 3.71 -9.82
N PRO A 130 -3.99 2.93 -8.73
CA PRO A 130 -3.27 1.67 -8.80
C PRO A 130 -3.91 0.74 -9.85
N VAL A 131 -3.11 -0.08 -10.51
CA VAL A 131 -3.62 -1.03 -11.51
C VAL A 131 -4.57 -1.99 -10.81
N ALA A 132 -5.80 -2.10 -11.32
CA ALA A 132 -6.84 -2.93 -10.72
C ALA A 132 -6.37 -4.40 -10.62
N GLY A 133 -6.59 -5.03 -9.47
CA GLY A 133 -6.17 -6.42 -9.21
C GLY A 133 -4.68 -6.59 -8.85
N SER A 134 -3.85 -5.56 -8.95
CA SER A 134 -2.43 -5.64 -8.56
C SER A 134 -2.16 -5.34 -7.08
N VAL A 135 -3.14 -4.79 -6.38
CA VAL A 135 -2.97 -4.33 -5.00
C VAL A 135 -2.92 -5.52 -4.04
N VAL A 136 -1.87 -5.58 -3.23
CA VAL A 136 -1.67 -6.56 -2.18
C VAL A 136 -1.43 -5.82 -0.87
N VAL A 137 -2.14 -6.18 0.20
CA VAL A 137 -2.11 -5.46 1.48
C VAL A 137 -1.55 -6.35 2.59
N GLY A 138 -0.76 -5.74 3.46
CA GLY A 138 -0.23 -6.36 4.67
C GLY A 138 -0.33 -5.42 5.87
N ILE A 139 -0.09 -5.97 7.05
CA ILE A 139 0.03 -5.22 8.30
C ILE A 139 1.29 -5.72 8.99
N ARG A 140 2.19 -4.81 9.35
CA ARG A 140 3.28 -5.09 10.28
C ARG A 140 2.75 -4.90 11.70
N ASP A 141 2.91 -5.92 12.52
CA ASP A 141 2.53 -5.89 13.93
C ASP A 141 3.45 -4.97 14.75
N ASP A 142 3.26 -4.92 16.07
CA ASP A 142 4.03 -4.02 16.96
C ASP A 142 5.55 -4.35 16.97
N PHE A 143 5.93 -5.55 16.51
CA PHE A 143 7.31 -6.00 16.40
C PHE A 143 7.86 -5.87 14.96
N GLY A 144 7.08 -5.31 14.04
CA GLY A 144 7.46 -5.18 12.63
C GLY A 144 7.29 -6.46 11.81
N SER A 145 6.68 -7.51 12.36
CA SER A 145 6.44 -8.78 11.67
C SER A 145 5.30 -8.60 10.66
N PRO A 146 5.52 -8.83 9.36
CA PRO A 146 4.51 -8.55 8.35
C PRO A 146 3.54 -9.74 8.18
N THR A 147 2.25 -9.46 8.21
CA THR A 147 1.17 -10.41 7.90
C THR A 147 0.42 -9.96 6.64
N GLN A 148 0.29 -10.83 5.65
CA GLN A 148 -0.55 -10.55 4.47
C GLN A 148 -2.03 -10.61 4.85
N ILE A 149 -2.80 -9.56 4.52
CA ILE A 149 -4.25 -9.53 4.72
C ILE A 149 -4.94 -9.89 3.41
N THR A 150 -5.43 -11.11 3.31
CA THR A 150 -6.05 -11.60 2.07
C THR A 150 -7.55 -11.28 1.99
N ASN A 151 -8.04 -11.12 0.76
CA ASN A 151 -9.46 -11.01 0.43
C ASN A 151 -10.02 -12.32 -0.16
N SER A 152 -9.38 -13.46 0.16
CA SER A 152 -9.74 -14.80 -0.35
C SER A 152 -11.06 -15.35 0.21
N VAL A 153 -11.70 -14.60 1.11
CA VAL A 153 -12.85 -14.99 1.91
C VAL A 153 -13.84 -13.82 1.95
N SER A 154 -15.14 -14.13 1.97
CA SER A 154 -16.21 -13.13 2.04
C SER A 154 -16.69 -12.91 3.48
N PRO A 155 -16.97 -11.68 3.93
CA PRO A 155 -16.79 -10.41 3.22
C PRO A 155 -15.31 -10.00 3.11
N GLN A 156 -14.96 -9.16 2.14
CA GLN A 156 -13.59 -8.64 2.00
C GLN A 156 -13.15 -7.89 3.27
N ARG A 157 -11.88 -8.04 3.64
CA ARG A 157 -11.27 -7.45 4.85
C ARG A 157 -10.87 -6.01 4.63
N TRP A 158 -10.56 -5.68 3.38
CA TRP A 158 -10.26 -4.34 2.93
C TRP A 158 -10.77 -4.15 1.49
N VAL A 159 -11.02 -2.91 1.12
CA VAL A 159 -11.32 -2.49 -0.25
C VAL A 159 -10.33 -1.41 -0.64
N VAL A 160 -10.03 -1.30 -1.94
CA VAL A 160 -9.19 -0.24 -2.48
C VAL A 160 -10.00 0.57 -3.49
N ASP A 161 -9.99 1.89 -3.33
CA ASP A 161 -10.49 2.79 -4.36
C ASP A 161 -9.43 2.94 -5.46
N THR A 162 -9.70 2.35 -6.62
CA THR A 162 -8.81 2.37 -7.78
C THR A 162 -8.75 3.72 -8.51
N THR A 163 -9.39 4.77 -7.97
CA THR A 163 -9.25 6.15 -8.44
C THR A 163 -8.29 6.93 -7.53
N THR A 164 -8.45 6.81 -6.22
CA THR A 164 -7.66 7.57 -5.23
C THR A 164 -6.43 6.81 -4.71
N GLY A 165 -6.45 5.48 -4.75
CA GLY A 165 -5.42 4.64 -4.14
C GLY A 165 -5.53 4.55 -2.62
N LEU A 166 -6.71 4.84 -2.06
CA LEU A 166 -7.01 4.66 -0.64
C LEU A 166 -7.48 3.23 -0.36
N ILE A 167 -6.94 2.65 0.70
CA ILE A 167 -7.35 1.36 1.25
C ILE A 167 -8.22 1.61 2.49
N THR A 168 -9.42 1.04 2.49
CA THR A 168 -10.35 1.08 3.62
C THR A 168 -10.50 -0.33 4.18
N PHE A 169 -10.24 -0.49 5.48
CA PHE A 169 -10.47 -1.75 6.17
C PHE A 169 -11.92 -1.89 6.62
N LYS A 170 -12.39 -3.12 6.73
CA LYS A 170 -13.66 -3.42 7.40
C LYS A 170 -13.61 -2.90 8.84
N ALA A 171 -14.77 -2.43 9.33
CA ALA A 171 -14.92 -1.95 10.70
C ALA A 171 -14.34 -2.95 11.72
N ASN A 172 -13.71 -2.42 12.77
CA ASN A 172 -13.05 -3.22 13.78
C ASN A 172 -14.06 -4.11 14.52
N ASN A 173 -14.00 -5.42 14.29
CA ASN A 173 -14.73 -6.39 15.09
C ASN A 173 -13.89 -6.74 16.32
N GLN A 174 -13.89 -5.85 17.31
CA GLN A 174 -13.17 -6.03 18.57
C GLN A 174 -13.90 -7.03 19.49
N LYS A 175 -13.15 -7.91 20.14
CA LYS A 175 -13.67 -8.82 21.19
C LYS A 175 -12.78 -8.82 22.42
N THR A 176 -13.41 -8.91 23.58
CA THR A 176 -12.69 -9.13 24.85
C THR A 176 -12.22 -10.57 24.93
N ILE A 177 -10.97 -10.76 25.35
CA ILE A 177 -10.37 -12.07 25.58
C ILE A 177 -10.60 -12.46 27.03
N THR A 178 -11.15 -13.65 27.26
CA THR A 178 -11.40 -14.18 28.61
C THR A 178 -10.50 -15.34 28.99
N ASN A 179 -9.85 -15.98 28.02
CA ASN A 179 -8.88 -17.05 28.25
C ASN A 179 -7.99 -17.25 27.02
N ILE A 180 -6.75 -17.69 27.24
CA ILE A 180 -5.82 -18.14 26.19
C ILE A 180 -5.13 -19.43 26.66
N THR A 181 -5.18 -20.49 25.85
CA THR A 181 -4.51 -21.75 26.15
C THR A 181 -3.00 -21.67 25.85
N GLN A 182 -2.17 -22.38 26.62
CA GLN A 182 -0.77 -22.65 26.28
C GLN A 182 -0.70 -23.84 25.32
N ALA A 183 -0.51 -23.59 24.03
CA ALA A 183 -0.51 -24.62 23.00
C ALA A 183 0.34 -24.21 21.79
N THR A 184 0.67 -25.18 20.93
CA THR A 184 1.35 -24.91 19.64
C THR A 184 0.52 -24.02 18.73
N GLU A 185 -0.81 -24.12 18.82
CA GLU A 185 -1.77 -23.20 18.22
C GLU A 185 -2.67 -22.69 19.36
N ALA A 186 -2.49 -21.42 19.73
CA ALA A 186 -3.21 -20.83 20.85
C ALA A 186 -4.72 -20.79 20.58
N VAL A 187 -5.52 -21.24 21.55
CA VAL A 187 -6.98 -21.14 21.52
C VAL A 187 -7.39 -19.97 22.40
N ILE A 188 -7.94 -18.94 21.78
CA ILE A 188 -8.38 -17.70 22.45
C ILE A 188 -9.90 -17.76 22.62
N THR A 189 -10.36 -17.52 23.84
CA THR A 189 -11.80 -17.41 24.14
C THR A 189 -12.23 -15.96 24.03
N VAL A 190 -13.14 -15.67 23.08
CA VAL A 190 -13.59 -14.32 22.70
C VAL A 190 -15.10 -14.10 22.89
N GLY A 191 -15.77 -15.06 23.53
CA GLY A 191 -17.21 -15.04 23.78
C GLY A 191 -18.04 -15.53 22.58
N ALA A 192 -19.30 -15.90 22.84
CA ALA A 192 -20.19 -16.43 21.81
C ALA A 192 -20.59 -15.35 20.79
N GLY A 193 -20.88 -15.77 19.54
CA GLY A 193 -21.35 -14.86 18.49
C GLY A 193 -20.29 -13.83 18.07
N HIS A 194 -19.01 -14.20 18.13
CA HIS A 194 -17.90 -13.29 17.80
C HIS A 194 -17.89 -12.84 16.33
N GLY A 195 -18.47 -13.60 15.41
CA GLY A 195 -18.59 -13.20 13.99
C GLY A 195 -17.30 -13.31 13.17
N TYR A 196 -16.20 -13.75 13.77
CA TYR A 196 -14.99 -14.19 13.05
C TYR A 196 -15.23 -15.45 12.22
N ILE A 197 -14.46 -15.57 11.14
CA ILE A 197 -14.37 -16.78 10.32
C ILE A 197 -12.90 -17.19 10.14
N ALA A 198 -12.65 -18.44 9.76
CA ALA A 198 -11.30 -18.89 9.43
C ALA A 198 -10.71 -18.03 8.28
N GLY A 199 -9.43 -17.67 8.41
CA GLY A 199 -8.73 -16.73 7.53
C GLY A 199 -8.92 -15.25 7.90
N ASP A 200 -9.66 -14.92 8.95
CA ASP A 200 -9.58 -13.58 9.57
C ASP A 200 -8.24 -13.37 10.27
N TYR A 201 -7.94 -12.11 10.59
CA TYR A 201 -6.72 -11.72 11.29
C TYR A 201 -7.08 -10.93 12.53
N VAL A 202 -6.33 -11.15 13.61
CA VAL A 202 -6.53 -10.45 14.88
C VAL A 202 -5.22 -9.97 15.46
N HIS A 203 -5.19 -8.71 15.90
CA HIS A 203 -4.14 -8.16 16.75
C HIS A 203 -4.54 -8.31 18.21
N ILE A 204 -3.62 -8.78 19.03
CA ILE A 204 -3.86 -9.10 20.44
C ILE A 204 -3.18 -8.05 21.31
N SER A 205 -3.92 -7.48 22.26
CA SER A 205 -3.37 -6.49 23.19
C SER A 205 -4.06 -6.54 24.56
N GLY A 206 -3.40 -5.97 25.57
CA GLY A 206 -3.94 -5.85 26.93
C GLY A 206 -4.02 -7.16 27.71
N VAL A 207 -3.40 -8.23 27.23
CA VAL A 207 -3.34 -9.54 27.90
C VAL A 207 -2.46 -9.45 29.15
N SER A 208 -2.97 -10.00 30.26
CA SER A 208 -2.24 -10.14 31.52
C SER A 208 -1.87 -11.60 31.77
N GLY A 209 -0.81 -11.84 32.56
CA GLY A 209 -0.18 -13.15 32.66
C GLY A 209 0.65 -13.41 31.41
N MET A 210 0.01 -13.87 30.34
CA MET A 210 0.59 -14.19 29.02
C MET A 210 0.96 -12.92 28.22
N THR A 211 1.88 -12.11 28.74
CA THR A 211 2.21 -10.80 28.14
C THR A 211 2.98 -10.89 26.82
N GLU A 212 3.60 -12.03 26.54
CA GLU A 212 4.42 -12.30 25.34
C GLU A 212 3.62 -12.27 24.04
N ILE A 213 2.30 -12.46 24.13
CA ILE A 213 1.39 -12.43 22.97
C ILE A 213 0.96 -11.01 22.61
N ASN A 214 1.16 -10.03 23.50
CA ASN A 214 0.72 -8.66 23.25
C ASN A 214 1.52 -8.03 22.11
N GLY A 215 0.80 -7.37 21.20
CA GLY A 215 1.36 -6.69 20.05
C GLY A 215 1.51 -7.59 18.82
N GLN A 216 1.26 -8.89 18.94
CA GLN A 216 1.29 -9.82 17.82
C GLN A 216 -0.02 -9.76 17.02
N ARG A 217 0.11 -9.86 15.68
CA ARG A 217 -1.02 -10.12 14.78
C ARG A 217 -0.95 -11.56 14.26
N ALA A 218 -2.10 -12.23 14.29
CA ALA A 218 -2.21 -13.63 13.96
C ALA A 218 -3.38 -13.91 13.02
N THR A 219 -3.24 -14.98 12.24
CA THR A 219 -4.26 -15.55 11.39
C THR A 219 -5.12 -16.52 12.19
N ILE A 220 -6.45 -16.40 12.06
CA ILE A 220 -7.39 -17.35 12.61
C ILE A 220 -7.42 -18.58 11.71
N GLN A 221 -6.94 -19.71 12.19
CA GLN A 221 -6.94 -20.97 11.45
C GLN A 221 -8.30 -21.67 11.50
N SER A 222 -8.98 -21.61 12.65
CA SER A 222 -10.30 -22.20 12.83
C SER A 222 -11.12 -21.45 13.89
N VAL A 223 -12.44 -21.62 13.83
CA VAL A 223 -13.39 -20.95 14.73
C VAL A 223 -14.30 -21.98 15.39
N GLY A 224 -14.52 -21.80 16.70
CA GLY A 224 -15.52 -22.51 17.50
C GLY A 224 -16.72 -21.62 17.80
N GLY A 225 -17.59 -22.04 18.72
CA GLY A 225 -18.77 -21.24 19.10
C GLY A 225 -18.43 -19.98 19.91
N SER A 226 -17.36 -20.04 20.72
CA SER A 226 -16.88 -18.97 21.60
C SER A 226 -15.36 -18.77 21.55
N THR A 227 -14.68 -19.52 20.69
CA THR A 227 -13.22 -19.63 20.63
C THR A 227 -12.71 -19.45 19.21
N ILE A 228 -11.49 -18.97 19.09
CA ILE A 228 -10.74 -18.90 17.84
C ILE A 228 -9.38 -19.57 18.06
N THR A 229 -8.92 -20.34 17.10
CA THR A 229 -7.58 -20.92 17.10
C THR A 229 -6.70 -20.09 16.18
N VAL A 230 -5.58 -19.59 16.69
CA VAL A 230 -4.67 -18.69 15.98
C VAL A 230 -3.32 -19.35 15.72
N ASP A 231 -2.62 -18.89 14.70
CA ASP A 231 -1.28 -19.34 14.29
C ASP A 231 -0.13 -18.84 15.19
N ILE A 232 -0.36 -18.80 16.52
CA ILE A 232 0.62 -18.43 17.54
C ILE A 232 0.97 -19.66 18.38
N ASN A 233 2.27 -19.96 18.48
CA ASN A 233 2.78 -20.93 19.43
C ASN A 233 2.99 -20.29 20.81
N SER A 234 2.05 -20.53 21.70
CA SER A 234 2.03 -20.05 23.09
C SER A 234 2.48 -21.09 24.11
N SER A 235 2.95 -22.27 23.67
CA SER A 235 3.32 -23.38 24.57
C SER A 235 4.41 -23.01 25.59
N GLY A 236 5.29 -22.07 25.24
CA GLY A 236 6.35 -21.55 26.10
C GLY A 236 6.01 -20.24 26.82
N TYR A 237 4.82 -19.68 26.63
CA TYR A 237 4.43 -18.41 27.26
C TYR A 237 4.01 -18.62 28.71
N THR A 238 4.01 -17.56 29.49
CA THR A 238 3.40 -17.57 30.83
C THR A 238 1.89 -17.83 30.77
N ALA A 239 1.32 -18.34 31.88
CA ALA A 239 -0.09 -18.66 31.94
C ALA A 239 -0.95 -17.38 31.83
N PHE A 240 -2.03 -17.44 31.06
CA PHE A 240 -3.00 -16.37 30.98
C PHE A 240 -3.60 -16.06 32.36
N SER A 241 -3.77 -14.78 32.66
CA SER A 241 -4.44 -14.34 33.88
C SER A 241 -5.45 -13.24 33.57
N THR A 242 -6.54 -13.23 34.33
CA THR A 242 -7.54 -12.17 34.27
C THR A 242 -7.17 -11.08 35.28
N ALA A 243 -6.69 -9.94 34.78
CA ALA A 243 -6.53 -8.75 35.60
C ALA A 243 -7.90 -8.09 35.87
N SER A 244 -7.98 -7.29 36.93
CA SER A 244 -9.13 -6.43 37.21
C SER A 244 -8.68 -4.96 37.13
N PRO A 245 -9.15 -4.16 36.14
CA PRO A 245 -10.05 -4.55 35.05
C PRO A 245 -9.36 -5.42 33.98
N ASN A 246 -10.14 -6.26 33.28
CA ASN A 246 -9.63 -7.02 32.14
C ASN A 246 -9.56 -6.13 30.90
N LEU A 247 -8.34 -5.91 30.40
CA LEU A 247 -8.07 -5.09 29.21
C LEU A 247 -7.74 -5.93 27.97
N ALA A 248 -7.76 -7.26 28.09
CA ALA A 248 -7.36 -8.16 27.02
C ALA A 248 -8.39 -8.13 25.87
N VAL A 249 -7.93 -7.81 24.66
CA VAL A 249 -8.77 -7.64 23.48
C VAL A 249 -8.11 -8.22 22.22
N ALA A 250 -8.94 -8.72 21.33
CA ALA A 250 -8.60 -9.10 19.96
C ALA A 250 -9.24 -8.09 19.00
N ASN A 251 -8.43 -7.47 18.14
CA ASN A 251 -8.87 -6.46 17.17
C ASN A 251 -8.69 -6.97 15.74
N ALA A 252 -9.74 -6.92 14.92
CA ALA A 252 -9.64 -7.32 13.52
C ALA A 252 -9.00 -6.24 12.64
N ALA A 253 -9.35 -4.98 12.86
CA ALA A 253 -8.82 -3.85 12.09
C ALA A 253 -7.38 -3.50 12.52
N PRO A 254 -6.60 -2.80 11.66
CA PRO A 254 -5.30 -2.28 12.05
C PRO A 254 -5.38 -1.36 13.28
N GLN A 255 -4.44 -1.50 14.21
CA GLN A 255 -4.30 -0.66 15.39
C GLN A 255 -3.25 0.45 15.16
N SER A 256 -3.27 1.48 15.99
CA SER A 256 -2.37 2.64 15.84
C SER A 256 -0.88 2.33 16.03
N THR A 257 -0.56 1.22 16.71
CA THR A 257 0.81 0.73 16.89
C THR A 257 1.31 -0.07 15.69
N GLU A 258 0.39 -0.53 14.84
CA GLU A 258 0.69 -1.32 13.67
C GLU A 258 0.94 -0.44 12.44
N THR A 259 1.69 -0.97 11.47
CA THR A 259 1.93 -0.28 10.21
C THR A 259 1.23 -1.02 9.08
N VAL A 260 0.25 -0.39 8.45
CA VAL A 260 -0.34 -0.91 7.21
C VAL A 260 0.68 -0.77 6.08
N THR A 261 0.89 -1.84 5.33
CA THR A 261 1.74 -1.88 4.16
C THR A 261 0.94 -2.30 2.93
N ALA A 262 1.34 -1.84 1.76
CA ALA A 262 0.75 -2.28 0.52
C ALA A 262 1.76 -2.29 -0.62
N GLY A 263 1.54 -3.20 -1.55
CA GLY A 263 2.19 -3.22 -2.85
C GLY A 263 1.17 -3.10 -3.98
N CYS A 264 1.54 -2.44 -5.07
CA CYS A 264 0.75 -2.42 -6.29
C CYS A 264 1.61 -2.13 -7.53
N GLU A 265 1.04 -2.40 -8.70
CA GLU A 265 1.48 -1.77 -9.94
C GLU A 265 0.78 -0.42 -10.10
N PHE A 266 1.42 0.54 -10.76
CA PHE A 266 0.86 1.85 -11.02
C PHE A 266 1.32 2.39 -12.37
N ASP A 267 0.50 3.27 -12.94
CA ASP A 267 0.86 4.07 -14.10
C ASP A 267 1.15 5.52 -13.67
N ILE A 268 2.00 6.19 -14.43
CA ILE A 268 2.32 7.60 -14.24
C ILE A 268 1.43 8.43 -15.18
N PRO A 269 0.73 9.46 -14.67
CA PRO A 269 0.01 10.38 -15.53
C PRO A 269 1.00 11.23 -16.33
N VAL A 270 0.83 11.25 -17.64
CA VAL A 270 1.67 12.02 -18.57
C VAL A 270 0.76 12.79 -19.54
N ARG A 271 1.33 13.72 -20.29
CA ARG A 271 0.65 14.43 -21.38
C ARG A 271 1.64 14.70 -22.51
N PHE A 272 1.13 15.02 -23.69
CA PHE A 272 1.98 15.50 -24.77
C PHE A 272 2.63 16.83 -24.41
N ASP A 273 3.85 17.02 -24.89
CA ASP A 273 4.60 18.28 -24.83
C ASP A 273 5.10 18.64 -26.23
N THR A 274 5.52 19.90 -26.41
CA THR A 274 6.00 20.44 -27.70
C THR A 274 7.51 20.46 -27.85
N GLU A 275 8.26 20.09 -26.81
CA GLU A 275 9.72 19.95 -26.85
C GLU A 275 10.16 18.54 -27.24
#